data_AF-A0A2I0QMU6-F1
#
_entry.id   AF-A0A2I0QMU6-F1
#
_cell.length_a   1.000
_cell.length_b   1.000
_cell.length_c   1.000
_cell.angle_alpha   90.00
_cell.angle_beta   90.00
_cell.angle_gamma   90.00
#
_symmetry.space_group_name_H-M   'P 1'
#
loop_
_entity.id
_entity.type
_entity.pdbx_description
1 polymer ?
#
loop_
_entity_poly.entity_id
_entity_poly.type
_entity_poly.pdbx_seq_one_letter_code
_entity_poly.pdbx_strand_id
1 'polypeptide(L)'
;MKFLAKNIRGNFIKVKIENIDDLWWLNNLIEEGDLIKTKTYRRKKMEDVGKSEREMVIIKISVEKFEFNGKIIHVIGKIVESSDDDVPLHSYHSFNISVDDIIALEKIFNEYHIEILKEAEKGNFLRQILIVVVDEGTANIALLKDVGKFL
;
A
#
# COMPACT_ATOMS: atom_id res chain seq x y z
N MET A 1 -6.88 6.70 -6.54
CA MET A 1 -5.42 6.56 -6.36
C MET A 1 -4.75 7.46 -7.37
N LYS A 2 -3.78 8.29 -6.96
CA LYS A 2 -3.15 9.24 -7.88
C LYS A 2 -1.83 8.71 -8.41
N PHE A 3 -1.77 8.50 -9.72
CA PHE A 3 -0.54 8.14 -10.41
C PHE A 3 0.39 9.36 -10.55
N LEU A 4 1.58 9.27 -9.97
CA LEU A 4 2.64 10.27 -10.12
C LEU A 4 3.59 9.92 -11.27
N ALA A 5 3.79 8.62 -11.52
CA ALA A 5 4.48 8.10 -12.68
C ALA A 5 3.94 6.69 -13.00
N LYS A 6 3.82 6.36 -14.29
CA LYS A 6 3.28 5.07 -14.75
C LYS A 6 4.04 4.63 -15.99
N ASN A 7 4.86 3.60 -15.86
CA ASN A 7 5.56 2.96 -16.96
C ASN A 7 5.36 1.44 -16.87
N ILE A 8 4.22 0.98 -17.40
CA ILE A 8 3.83 -0.43 -17.36
C ILE A 8 4.84 -1.30 -18.11
N ARG A 9 5.35 -0.84 -19.27
CA ARG A 9 6.37 -1.57 -20.06
C ARG A 9 7.70 -1.67 -19.33
N GLY A 10 8.03 -0.67 -18.53
CA GLY A 10 9.21 -0.64 -17.66
C GLY A 10 8.97 -1.21 -16.28
N ASN A 11 7.85 -1.93 -16.07
CA ASN A 11 7.54 -2.60 -14.80
C ASN A 11 7.53 -1.67 -13.58
N PHE A 12 7.14 -0.40 -13.77
CA PHE A 12 7.22 0.63 -12.72
C PHE A 12 5.97 1.49 -12.62
N ILE A 13 5.49 1.69 -11.39
CA ILE A 13 4.51 2.74 -11.07
C ILE A 13 4.93 3.49 -9.81
N LYS A 14 4.52 4.75 -9.71
CA LYS A 14 4.62 5.57 -8.51
C LYS A 14 3.27 6.18 -8.22
N VAL A 15 2.74 5.94 -7.03
CA VAL A 15 1.37 6.32 -6.65
C VAL A 15 1.36 7.06 -5.32
N LYS A 16 0.43 8.02 -5.20
CA LYS A 16 0.02 8.60 -3.93
C LYS A 16 -1.32 7.97 -3.52
N ILE A 17 -1.40 7.53 -2.27
CA ILE A 17 -2.63 7.04 -1.65
C ILE A 17 -3.45 8.24 -1.19
N GLU A 18 -4.64 8.46 -1.76
CA GLU A 18 -5.47 9.63 -1.45
C GLU A 18 -6.63 9.30 -0.51
N ASN A 19 -7.08 8.05 -0.50
CA ASN A 19 -8.17 7.59 0.36
C ASN A 19 -8.00 6.11 0.77
N ILE A 20 -8.93 5.61 1.58
CA ILE A 20 -8.89 4.22 2.07
C ILE A 20 -9.15 3.21 0.94
N ASP A 21 -9.98 3.54 -0.03
CA ASP A 21 -10.28 2.63 -1.16
C ASP A 21 -9.03 2.39 -2.02
N ASP A 22 -8.13 3.36 -2.12
CA ASP A 22 -6.83 3.21 -2.78
C ASP A 22 -5.95 2.13 -2.13
N LEU A 23 -6.04 1.96 -0.80
CA LEU A 23 -5.33 0.89 -0.10
C LEU A 23 -5.92 -0.47 -0.45
N TRP A 24 -7.23 -0.56 -0.67
CA TRP A 24 -7.84 -1.79 -1.15
C TRP A 24 -7.36 -2.14 -2.56
N TRP A 25 -7.32 -1.16 -3.47
CA TRP A 25 -6.77 -1.35 -4.81
C TRP A 25 -5.30 -1.78 -4.78
N LEU A 26 -4.50 -1.13 -3.94
CA LEU A 26 -3.09 -1.47 -3.77
C LEU A 26 -2.89 -2.86 -3.17
N ASN A 27 -3.72 -3.26 -2.21
CA ASN A 27 -3.70 -4.61 -1.63
C ASN A 27 -3.95 -5.71 -2.68
N ASN A 28 -4.83 -5.46 -3.67
CA ASN A 28 -5.06 -6.42 -4.76
C ASN A 28 -3.97 -6.37 -5.84
N LEU A 29 -3.11 -5.35 -5.82
CA LEU A 29 -2.04 -5.17 -6.81
C LEU A 29 -0.71 -5.76 -6.35
N ILE A 30 -0.39 -5.67 -5.05
CA ILE A 30 0.87 -6.14 -4.47
C ILE A 30 0.84 -7.66 -4.34
N GLU A 31 1.96 -8.30 -4.67
CA GLU A 31 2.20 -9.73 -4.50
C GLU A 31 3.56 -9.98 -3.83
N GLU A 32 3.77 -11.20 -3.35
CA GLU A 32 5.09 -11.64 -2.88
C GLU A 32 6.12 -11.56 -4.01
N GLY A 33 7.32 -11.06 -3.71
CA GLY A 33 8.40 -10.85 -4.68
C GLY A 33 8.39 -9.48 -5.38
N ASP A 34 7.33 -8.69 -5.22
CA ASP A 34 7.31 -7.31 -5.73
C ASP A 34 8.32 -6.44 -4.99
N LEU A 35 8.84 -5.39 -5.66
CA LEU A 35 9.71 -4.42 -5.02
C LEU A 35 8.94 -3.13 -4.70
N ILE A 36 8.95 -2.73 -3.43
CA ILE A 36 8.31 -1.49 -2.97
C ILE A 36 9.35 -0.55 -2.41
N LYS A 37 9.39 0.67 -2.95
CA LYS A 37 10.22 1.78 -2.47
C LYS A 37 9.35 2.84 -1.81
N THR A 38 9.67 3.15 -0.56
CA THR A 38 8.93 4.15 0.22
C THR A 38 9.86 4.97 1.12
N LYS A 39 9.34 6.09 1.62
CA LYS A 39 9.98 6.87 2.68
C LYS A 39 9.58 6.28 4.02
N THR A 40 10.57 5.92 4.84
CA THR A 40 10.35 5.45 6.20
C THR A 40 11.18 6.28 7.18
N TYR A 41 10.85 6.18 8.46
CA TYR A 41 11.62 6.82 9.53
C TYR A 41 12.32 5.74 10.34
N ARG A 42 13.65 5.81 10.46
CA ARG A 42 14.44 4.90 11.28
C ARG A 42 14.89 5.63 12.54
N ARG A 43 14.80 4.95 13.68
CA ARG A 43 15.29 5.46 14.96
C ARG A 43 16.75 5.04 15.12
N LYS A 44 17.68 6.01 15.10
CA LYS A 44 19.09 5.75 15.42
C LYS A 44 19.26 5.95 16.93
N LYS A 45 19.82 4.94 17.62
CA LYS A 45 20.21 5.09 19.03
C LYS A 45 21.63 5.67 19.02
N MET A 46 21.78 6.93 19.43
CA MET A 46 23.10 7.46 19.77
C MET A 46 23.48 6.94 21.15
N GLU A 47 24.64 6.28 21.26
CA GLU A 47 25.07 5.59 22.49
C GLU A 47 25.37 6.55 23.66
N ASP A 48 25.63 7.84 23.40
CA ASP A 48 26.18 8.75 24.42
C ASP A 48 25.20 9.75 25.09
N VAL A 49 23.96 9.94 24.59
CA VAL A 49 23.11 11.06 25.09
C VAL A 49 21.66 10.68 25.40
N GLY A 50 21.25 9.42 25.22
CA GLY A 50 19.86 8.99 25.46
C GLY A 50 18.80 9.66 24.56
N LYS A 51 19.23 10.56 23.67
CA LYS A 51 18.40 11.18 22.63
C LYS A 51 18.36 10.26 21.43
N SER A 52 17.15 9.94 20.98
CA SER A 52 16.94 9.21 19.75
C SER A 52 16.42 10.15 18.69
N GLU A 53 17.17 10.35 17.63
CA GLU A 53 16.71 11.09 16.46
C GLU A 53 16.05 10.13 15.46
N ARG A 54 14.98 10.60 14.81
CA ARG A 54 14.31 9.89 13.73
C ARG A 54 14.86 10.45 12.44
N GLU A 55 15.72 9.69 11.77
CA GLU A 55 16.23 10.04 10.45
C GLU A 55 15.26 9.50 9.39
N MET A 56 14.96 10.34 8.40
CA MET A 56 14.17 9.94 7.24
C MET A 56 15.07 9.16 6.27
N VAL A 57 14.67 7.95 5.92
CA VAL A 57 15.40 7.09 4.99
C VAL A 57 14.46 6.63 3.88
N ILE A 58 14.98 6.51 2.66
CA ILE A 58 14.26 5.90 1.54
C ILE A 58 14.75 4.47 1.43
N ILE A 59 13.85 3.51 1.58
CA ILE A 59 14.17 2.09 1.54
C ILE A 59 13.37 1.44 0.41
N LYS A 60 14.03 0.56 -0.36
CA LYS A 60 13.38 -0.39 -1.26
C LYS A 60 13.46 -1.77 -0.64
N ILE A 61 12.32 -2.46 -0.53
CA ILE A 61 12.26 -3.84 -0.07
C ILE A 61 11.73 -4.76 -1.16
N SER A 62 12.15 -6.02 -1.12
CA SER A 62 11.47 -7.14 -1.76
C SER A 62 10.42 -7.69 -0.80
N VAL A 63 9.15 -7.66 -1.19
CA VAL A 63 8.02 -8.09 -0.36
C VAL A 63 8.11 -9.60 -0.11
N GLU A 64 8.09 -10.00 1.16
CA GLU A 64 7.92 -11.40 1.57
C GLU A 64 6.52 -11.67 2.13
N LYS A 65 5.92 -10.68 2.81
CA LYS A 65 4.57 -10.80 3.34
C LYS A 65 3.91 -9.43 3.44
N PHE A 66 2.61 -9.38 3.26
CA PHE A 66 1.82 -8.19 3.58
C PHE A 66 0.45 -8.55 4.16
N GLU A 67 -0.11 -7.64 4.97
CA GLU A 67 -1.42 -7.80 5.60
C GLU A 67 -2.20 -6.49 5.53
N PHE A 68 -3.46 -6.54 5.09
CA PHE A 68 -4.35 -5.39 5.03
C PHE A 68 -5.45 -5.47 6.08
N ASN A 69 -5.57 -4.43 6.91
CA ASN A 69 -6.57 -4.37 7.99
C ASN A 69 -7.78 -3.47 7.68
N GLY A 70 -7.93 -3.01 6.44
CA GLY A 70 -8.96 -2.05 6.03
C GLY A 70 -8.54 -0.59 6.08
N LYS A 71 -7.41 -0.24 6.73
CA LYS A 71 -6.91 1.15 6.83
C LYS A 71 -5.41 1.29 6.60
N ILE A 72 -4.67 0.18 6.73
CA ILE A 72 -3.21 0.12 6.63
C ILE A 72 -2.86 -1.20 5.96
N ILE A 73 -1.88 -1.15 5.06
CA ILE A 73 -1.18 -2.35 4.56
C ILE A 73 0.15 -2.44 5.31
N HIS A 74 0.30 -3.45 6.14
CA HIS A 74 1.58 -3.77 6.78
C HIS A 74 2.40 -4.62 5.81
N VAL A 75 3.57 -4.14 5.39
CA VAL A 75 4.45 -4.85 4.45
C VAL A 75 5.73 -5.25 5.16
N ILE A 76 6.17 -6.49 4.96
CA ILE A 76 7.39 -7.07 5.50
C ILE A 76 8.21 -7.60 4.34
N GLY A 77 9.52 -7.33 4.35
CA GLY A 77 10.39 -7.80 3.29
C GLY A 77 11.87 -7.58 3.59
N LYS A 78 12.71 -7.98 2.63
CA LYS A 78 14.16 -7.79 2.69
C LYS A 78 14.55 -6.48 2.02
N ILE A 79 15.44 -5.72 2.64
CA ILE A 79 15.99 -4.49 2.07
C ILE A 79 16.88 -4.84 0.87
N VAL A 80 16.59 -4.24 -0.29
CA VAL A 80 17.40 -4.39 -1.51
C VAL A 80 18.13 -3.10 -1.88
N GLU A 81 17.60 -1.94 -1.51
CA GLU A 81 18.27 -0.64 -1.65
C GLU A 81 17.95 0.25 -0.44
N SER A 82 18.88 1.13 -0.10
CA SER A 82 18.69 2.18 0.91
C SER A 82 19.34 3.47 0.42
N SER A 83 18.79 4.62 0.80
CA SER A 83 19.44 5.93 0.63
C SER A 83 20.49 6.23 1.71
N ASP A 84 20.55 5.42 2.75
CA ASP A 84 21.48 5.52 3.87
C ASP A 84 22.34 4.26 3.92
N ASP A 85 23.67 4.44 3.85
CA ASP A 85 24.67 3.38 3.83
C ASP A 85 24.75 2.63 5.17
N ASP A 86 24.28 3.22 6.27
CA ASP A 86 24.20 2.58 7.59
C ASP A 86 23.02 1.59 7.70
N VAL A 87 22.23 1.44 6.63
CA VAL A 87 21.15 0.45 6.57
C VAL A 87 21.69 -0.86 6.00
N PRO A 88 21.71 -1.94 6.79
CA PRO A 88 22.21 -3.23 6.32
C PRO A 88 21.30 -3.78 5.22
N LEU A 89 21.85 -3.91 4.01
CA LEU A 89 21.18 -4.59 2.90
C LEU A 89 20.90 -6.05 3.27
N HIS A 90 19.86 -6.63 2.67
CA HIS A 90 19.36 -7.98 2.92
C HIS A 90 18.83 -8.25 4.33
N SER A 91 18.81 -7.24 5.21
CA SER A 91 18.09 -7.33 6.48
C SER A 91 16.58 -7.20 6.29
N TYR A 92 15.83 -7.66 7.29
CA TYR A 92 14.39 -7.53 7.32
C TYR A 92 13.95 -6.14 7.75
N HIS A 93 13.00 -5.57 7.01
CA HIS A 93 12.34 -4.33 7.36
C HIS A 93 10.84 -4.47 7.16
N SER A 94 10.08 -3.75 7.97
CA SER A 94 8.64 -3.63 7.80
C SER A 94 8.22 -2.17 7.87
N PHE A 95 7.19 -1.83 7.10
CA PHE A 95 6.58 -0.52 7.12
C PHE A 95 5.08 -0.63 6.87
N ASN A 96 4.38 0.46 7.20
CA ASN A 96 2.96 0.61 6.96
C ASN A 96 2.76 1.52 5.75
N ILE A 97 1.84 1.14 4.88
CA ILE A 97 1.29 2.03 3.85
C ILE A 97 -0.09 2.48 4.33
N SER A 98 -0.29 3.78 4.35
CA SER A 98 -1.49 4.47 4.81
C SER A 98 -1.87 5.61 3.86
N VAL A 99 -3.00 6.27 4.14
CA VAL A 99 -3.42 7.45 3.38
C VAL A 99 -2.34 8.53 3.46
N ASP A 100 -2.17 9.27 2.35
CA ASP A 100 -1.13 10.27 2.09
C ASP A 100 0.28 9.74 1.80
N ASP A 101 0.53 8.44 1.97
CA ASP A 101 1.81 7.86 1.60
C ASP A 101 2.04 7.87 0.08
N ILE A 102 3.31 8.00 -0.29
CA ILE A 102 3.78 7.88 -1.66
C ILE A 102 4.69 6.68 -1.75
N ILE A 103 4.31 5.72 -2.59
CA ILE A 103 5.10 4.51 -2.83
C ILE A 103 5.45 4.40 -4.31
N ALA A 104 6.57 3.75 -4.59
CA ALA A 104 6.89 3.23 -5.91
C ALA A 104 6.87 1.70 -5.87
N LEU A 105 6.19 1.10 -6.84
CA LEU A 105 6.06 -0.34 -7.00
C LEU A 105 6.71 -0.76 -8.31
N GLU A 106 7.63 -1.70 -8.23
CA GLU A 106 8.28 -2.34 -9.36
C GLU A 106 7.84 -3.80 -9.42
N LYS A 107 7.14 -4.17 -10.51
CA LYS A 107 6.68 -5.54 -10.76
C LYS A 107 6.38 -5.80 -12.23
N ILE A 108 6.33 -7.07 -12.62
CA ILE A 108 5.83 -7.47 -13.94
C ILE A 108 4.30 -7.36 -13.95
N PHE A 109 3.77 -6.43 -14.73
CA PHE A 109 2.33 -6.21 -14.83
C PHE A 109 1.72 -7.18 -15.86
N ASN A 110 0.80 -8.04 -15.41
CA ASN A 110 -0.04 -8.85 -16.28
C ASN A 110 -1.35 -8.10 -16.61
N GLU A 111 -2.21 -8.71 -17.42
CA GLU A 111 -3.49 -8.10 -17.82
C GLU A 111 -4.40 -7.78 -16.63
N TYR A 112 -4.44 -8.67 -15.63
CA TYR A 112 -5.21 -8.47 -14.39
C TYR A 112 -4.73 -7.23 -13.62
N HIS A 113 -3.41 -7.07 -13.45
CA HIS A 113 -2.84 -5.88 -12.81
C HIS A 113 -3.19 -4.61 -13.59
N ILE A 114 -3.15 -4.66 -14.92
CA ILE A 114 -3.49 -3.52 -15.76
C ILE A 114 -4.96 -3.12 -15.59
N GLU A 115 -5.86 -4.09 -15.43
CA GLU A 115 -7.28 -3.83 -15.16
C GLU A 115 -7.50 -3.17 -13.79
N ILE A 116 -6.88 -3.71 -12.73
CA ILE A 116 -6.85 -3.08 -11.39
C ILE A 116 -6.39 -1.63 -11.48
N LEU A 117 -5.29 -1.37 -12.18
CA LEU A 117 -4.74 -0.03 -12.32
C LEU A 117 -5.68 0.92 -13.06
N LYS A 118 -6.43 0.43 -14.06
CA LYS A 118 -7.42 1.23 -14.78
C LYS A 118 -8.62 1.58 -13.89
N GLU A 119 -9.12 0.62 -13.12
CA GLU A 119 -10.26 0.85 -12.24
C GLU A 119 -9.89 1.78 -11.06
N ALA A 120 -8.70 1.61 -10.48
CA ALA A 120 -8.18 2.50 -9.45
C ALA A 120 -7.94 3.94 -9.94
N GLU A 121 -7.61 4.11 -11.23
CA GLU A 121 -7.43 5.42 -11.88
C GLU A 121 -8.75 6.13 -12.15
N LYS A 122 -9.80 5.40 -12.55
CA LYS A 122 -11.14 5.96 -12.75
C LYS A 122 -11.77 6.49 -11.45
N GLY A 123 -11.18 6.16 -10.29
CA GLY A 123 -11.77 6.48 -9.01
C GLY A 123 -13.13 5.81 -8.85
N ASN A 124 -13.33 4.64 -9.45
CA ASN A 124 -14.51 3.83 -9.20
C ASN A 124 -14.46 3.45 -7.71
N PHE A 125 -15.18 4.23 -6.91
CA PHE A 125 -15.45 3.90 -5.53
C PHE A 125 -16.00 2.49 -5.49
N LEU A 126 -15.55 1.70 -4.52
CA LEU A 126 -16.22 0.45 -4.17
C LEU A 126 -17.70 0.81 -3.99
N ARG A 127 -18.56 0.39 -4.93
CA ARG A 127 -19.95 0.86 -4.99
C ARG A 127 -20.59 0.63 -3.63
N GLN A 128 -21.08 1.70 -3.03
CA GLN A 128 -21.74 1.64 -1.73
C GLN A 128 -23.25 1.57 -1.95
N ILE A 129 -23.84 0.42 -1.61
CA ILE A 129 -25.28 0.21 -1.66
C ILE A 129 -25.78 0.25 -0.21
N LEU A 130 -26.58 1.26 0.11
CA LEU A 130 -27.31 1.31 1.37
C LEU A 130 -28.56 0.43 1.25
N ILE A 131 -28.63 -0.61 2.05
CA ILE A 131 -29.79 -1.49 2.14
C ILE A 131 -30.54 -1.12 3.42
N VAL A 132 -31.80 -0.73 3.27
CA VAL A 132 -32.70 -0.47 4.39
C VAL A 132 -33.83 -1.47 4.33
N VAL A 133 -33.94 -2.30 5.37
CA VAL A 133 -35.05 -3.23 5.54
C VAL A 133 -35.96 -2.67 6.63
N VAL A 134 -37.22 -2.42 6.28
CA VAL A 134 -38.23 -1.87 7.19
C VAL A 134 -39.30 -2.94 7.43
N ASP A 135 -39.63 -3.17 8.69
CA ASP A 135 -40.73 -4.02 9.12
C ASP A 135 -41.57 -3.26 10.17
N GLU A 136 -42.72 -3.79 10.58
CA GLU A 136 -43.58 -3.13 11.55
C GLU A 136 -42.85 -2.90 12.88
N GLY A 137 -42.55 -1.63 13.18
CA GLY A 137 -41.86 -1.21 14.39
C GLY A 137 -40.33 -1.34 14.37
N THR A 138 -39.72 -1.83 13.29
CA THR A 138 -38.25 -1.97 13.20
C THR A 138 -37.68 -1.53 11.85
N ALA A 139 -36.44 -1.03 11.86
CA ALA A 139 -35.68 -0.76 10.66
C ALA A 139 -34.23 -1.21 10.85
N ASN A 140 -33.70 -1.97 9.88
CA ASN A 140 -32.31 -2.40 9.82
C ASN A 140 -31.60 -1.69 8.67
N ILE A 141 -30.43 -1.15 8.95
CA ILE A 141 -29.61 -0.42 7.97
C ILE A 141 -28.30 -1.17 7.80
N ALA A 142 -27.99 -1.55 6.56
CA ALA A 142 -26.73 -2.20 6.19
C ALA A 142 -26.08 -1.43 5.03
N LEU A 143 -24.76 -1.29 5.09
CA LEU A 143 -23.96 -0.71 4.01
C LEU A 143 -23.19 -1.83 3.30
N LEU A 144 -23.64 -2.20 2.11
CA LEU A 144 -22.92 -3.11 1.24
C LEU A 144 -21.86 -2.33 0.48
N LYS A 145 -20.61 -2.76 0.60
CA LYS A 145 -19.50 -2.26 -0.23
C LYS A 145 -19.16 -3.34 -1.24
N ASP A 146 -19.07 -2.97 -2.50
CA ASP A 146 -18.57 -3.87 -3.55
C ASP A 146 -17.11 -4.21 -3.24
N VAL A 147 -16.84 -5.43 -2.78
CA VAL A 147 -15.47 -5.92 -2.51
C VAL A 147 -15.13 -6.87 -3.65
N GLY A 148 -14.75 -6.31 -4.80
CA GLY A 148 -14.48 -7.07 -6.00
C GLY A 148 -13.46 -8.18 -5.76
N LYS A 149 -13.93 -9.43 -5.70
CA LYS A 149 -13.09 -10.62 -5.75
C LYS A 149 -13.70 -11.54 -6.81
N PHE A 150 -13.24 -11.40 -8.05
CA PHE A 150 -13.51 -12.39 -9.08
C PHE A 150 -12.62 -13.60 -8.79
N LEU A 151 -13.24 -14.74 -8.45
CA LEU A 151 -12.60 -16.06 -8.31
C LEU A 151 -12.40 -16.69 -9.68
#